data_AF-A0AAQ1ME34-F1
#
_entry.id   AF-A0AAQ1ME34-F1
#
_cell.length_a   1.000
_cell.length_b   1.000
_cell.length_c   1.000
_cell.angle_alpha   90.00
_cell.angle_beta   90.00
_cell.angle_gamma   90.00
#
_symmetry.space_group_name_H-M   'P 1'
#
loop_
_entity.id
_entity.type
_entity.pdbx_description
1 polymer ?
#
loop_
_entity_poly.entity_id
_entity_poly.type
_entity_poly.pdbx_seq_one_letter_code
_entity_poly.pdbx_strand_id
1 'polypeptide(L)' 'MSVSISQKDAYAMIFKEYPDVVNVNQMSQMLGISEKSAYRLLKKNCIEHFKVGRTYKIPKLHIFNYLHVTGRS' A
#
# COMPACT_ATOMS: atom_id res chain seq x y z
N MET A 1 -24.17 7.59 3.51
CA MET A 1 -23.43 8.59 2.71
C MET A 1 -22.31 7.87 1.97
N SER A 2 -22.54 7.48 0.72
CA SER A 2 -21.48 6.94 -0.14
C SER A 2 -20.69 8.13 -0.69
N VAL A 3 -19.56 8.44 -0.04
CA VAL A 3 -18.63 9.42 -0.60
C VAL A 3 -18.00 8.77 -1.83
N SER A 4 -18.38 9.22 -3.02
CA SER A 4 -17.69 8.89 -4.26
C SER A 4 -16.35 9.62 -4.28
N ILE A 5 -15.37 9.10 -3.53
CA ILE A 5 -13.99 9.59 -3.57
C ILE A 5 -13.43 9.21 -4.95
N SER A 6 -13.01 10.20 -5.74
CA SER A 6 -12.27 9.94 -6.97
C SER A 6 -10.95 9.25 -6.63
N GLN A 7 -10.45 8.35 -7.49
CA GLN A 7 -9.15 7.69 -7.31
C GLN A 7 -8.02 8.69 -7.04
N LYS A 8 -8.10 9.87 -7.67
CA LYS A 8 -7.13 10.96 -7.50
C LYS A 8 -7.22 11.60 -6.11
N ASP A 9 -8.42 11.72 -5.58
CA ASP A 9 -8.68 12.28 -4.25
C ASP A 9 -8.29 11.27 -3.17
N ALA A 10 -8.54 9.98 -3.37
CA ALA A 10 -8.06 8.90 -2.49
C ALA A 10 -6.54 8.93 -2.38
N TYR A 11 -5.83 9.08 -3.50
CA TYR A 11 -4.37 9.15 -3.52
C TYR A 11 -3.84 10.41 -2.80
N ALA A 12 -4.53 11.53 -2.95
CA ALA A 12 -4.13 12.80 -2.34
C ALA A 12 -4.46 12.89 -0.84
N MET A 13 -5.49 12.17 -0.38
CA MET A 13 -5.97 12.22 1.00
C MET A 13 -5.43 11.07 1.85
N ILE A 14 -5.42 9.85 1.31
CA ILE A 14 -5.01 8.65 2.06
C ILE A 14 -3.48 8.52 1.97
N PHE A 15 -2.83 8.38 3.12
CA PHE A 15 -1.37 8.25 3.24
C PHE A 15 -0.55 9.40 2.63
N LYS A 16 -1.08 10.63 2.67
CA LYS A 16 -0.39 11.85 2.20
C LYS A 16 1.01 12.04 2.78
N GLU A 17 1.20 11.66 4.05
CA GLU A 17 2.47 11.80 4.78
C GLU A 17 3.55 10.78 4.35
N TYR A 18 3.18 9.76 3.56
CA TYR A 18 4.12 8.73 3.11
C TYR A 18 4.70 9.09 1.73
N PRO A 19 5.91 8.63 1.38
CA PRO A 19 6.46 8.77 0.02
C PRO A 19 5.77 7.80 -0.96
N ASP A 20 5.81 8.10 -2.26
CA ASP A 20 5.10 7.30 -3.28
C ASP A 20 5.60 5.84 -3.38
N VAL A 21 6.84 5.62 -3.00
CA VAL A 21 7.43 4.30 -2.79
C VAL A 21 7.78 4.16 -1.32
N VAL A 22 7.16 3.20 -0.65
CA VAL A 22 7.36 2.94 0.77
C VAL A 22 8.20 1.68 1.00
N ASN A 23 8.78 1.59 2.19
CA ASN A 23 9.43 0.38 2.68
C ASN A 23 8.44 -0.51 3.46
N VAL A 24 8.89 -1.68 3.92
CA VAL A 24 8.04 -2.64 4.64
C VAL A 24 7.53 -2.10 5.99
N ASN A 25 8.35 -1.34 6.71
CA ASN A 25 7.96 -0.75 7.99
C ASN A 25 6.82 0.27 7.77
N GLN A 26 6.97 1.17 6.81
CA GLN A 26 5.92 2.12 6.42
C GLN A 26 4.66 1.42 5.92
N MET A 27 4.78 0.41 5.06
CA MET A 27 3.64 -0.40 4.61
C MET A 27 2.92 -1.06 5.80
N SER A 28 3.67 -1.55 6.79
CA SER A 28 3.08 -2.17 7.98
C SER A 28 2.28 -1.17 8.82
N GLN A 29 2.77 0.06 8.95
CA GLN A 29 2.07 1.17 9.61
C GLN A 29 0.82 1.57 8.84
N MET A 30 0.93 1.69 7.50
CA MET A 30 -0.20 2.03 6.62
C MET A 30 -1.33 0.99 6.71
N LEU A 31 -0.98 -0.29 6.81
CA LEU A 31 -1.95 -1.40 6.89
C LEU A 31 -2.39 -1.73 8.33
N GLY A 32 -1.76 -1.12 9.35
CA GLY A 32 -2.05 -1.42 10.76
C GLY A 32 -1.68 -2.86 11.18
N ILE A 33 -0.65 -3.45 10.58
CA ILE A 33 -0.21 -4.83 10.86
C ILE A 33 1.24 -4.88 11.35
N SER A 34 1.63 -6.00 11.96
CA SER A 34 3.03 -6.22 12.33
C SER A 34 3.93 -6.37 11.11
N GLU A 35 5.20 -5.94 11.23
CA GLU A 35 6.20 -6.11 10.16
C GLU A 35 6.33 -7.56 9.70
N LYS A 36 6.26 -8.53 10.62
CA LYS A 36 6.30 -9.96 10.29
C LYS A 36 5.15 -10.36 9.35
N SER A 37 3.96 -9.79 9.57
CA SER A 37 2.80 -10.02 8.71
C SER A 37 2.95 -9.31 7.37
N ALA A 38 3.47 -8.09 7.36
CA ALA A 38 3.80 -7.35 6.15
C ALA A 38 4.80 -8.11 5.26
N TYR A 39 5.90 -8.61 5.83
CA TYR A 39 6.86 -9.46 5.12
C TYR A 39 6.22 -10.75 4.59
N ARG A 40 5.28 -11.34 5.34
CA ARG A 40 4.55 -12.54 4.88
C ARG A 40 3.69 -12.24 3.67
N LEU A 41 3.00 -11.10 3.63
CA LEU A 41 2.21 -10.68 2.47
C LEU A 41 3.08 -10.47 1.23
N LEU A 42 4.21 -9.79 1.39
CA LEU A 42 5.18 -9.57 0.31
C LEU A 42 5.78 -10.88 -0.20
N LYS A 43 6.19 -11.78 0.71
CA LYS A 43 6.71 -13.11 0.34
C LYS A 43 5.68 -13.97 -0.39
N LYS A 44 4.40 -13.80 -0.08
CA LYS A 44 3.29 -14.50 -0.74
C LYS A 44 2.84 -13.81 -2.05
N ASN A 45 3.48 -12.70 -2.44
CA ASN A 45 3.07 -11.86 -3.57
C ASN A 45 1.60 -11.39 -3.48
N CYS A 46 1.06 -11.21 -2.27
CA CYS A 46 -0.30 -10.68 -2.09
C CYS A 46 -0.41 -9.19 -2.42
N ILE A 47 0.72 -8.48 -2.36
CA ILE A 47 0.84 -7.06 -2.71
C ILE A 47 1.99 -6.96 -3.71
N GLU A 48 1.74 -6.36 -4.86
CA GLU A 48 2.76 -6.12 -5.87
C GLU A 48 3.86 -5.19 -5.32
N HIS A 49 5.10 -5.53 -5.61
CA HIS A 49 6.26 -4.84 -5.08
C HIS A 49 7.47 -5.07 -5.97
N PHE A 50 8.52 -4.30 -5.76
CA PHE A 50 9.82 -4.53 -6.39
C PHE A 50 10.87 -4.77 -5.31
N LYS A 51 11.77 -5.72 -5.56
CA LYS A 51 12.86 -6.04 -4.66
C LYS A 51 14.14 -5.41 -5.19
N VAL A 52 14.72 -4.50 -4.41
CA VAL A 52 15.99 -3.84 -4.73
C VAL A 52 17.02 -4.30 -3.71
N GLY A 53 17.93 -5.15 -4.16
CA GLY A 53 18.89 -5.85 -3.30
C GLY A 53 18.18 -6.65 -2.20
N ARG A 54 18.44 -6.30 -0.93
CA ARG A 54 17.86 -6.97 0.24
C ARG A 54 16.56 -6.31 0.73
N THR A 55 16.10 -5.25 0.08
CA THR A 55 14.96 -4.45 0.53
C THR A 55 13.77 -4.59 -0.41
N TYR A 56 12.57 -4.60 0.17
CA TYR A 56 11.33 -4.45 -0.59
C TYR A 56 10.98 -2.99 -0.72
N LYS A 57 10.49 -2.62 -1.90
CA LYS A 57 9.97 -1.31 -2.23
C LYS A 57 8.55 -1.48 -2.77
N ILE A 58 7.62 -0.74 -2.20
CA ILE A 58 6.20 -0.92 -2.43
C ILE A 58 5.62 0.40 -2.91
N PRO A 59 5.19 0.50 -4.18
CA PRO A 59 4.43 1.65 -4.65
C PRO A 59 3.11 1.79 -3.87
N LYS A 60 2.76 3.01 -3.46
CA LYS A 60 1.46 3.30 -2.81
C LYS A 60 0.28 2.77 -3.61
N LEU A 61 0.36 2.82 -4.95
CA LEU A 61 -0.67 2.30 -5.86
C LEU A 61 -1.04 0.84 -5.53
N HIS A 62 -0.05 -0.02 -5.28
CA HIS A 62 -0.31 -1.43 -5.00
C HIS A 62 -0.93 -1.64 -3.61
N ILE A 63 -0.64 -0.75 -2.67
CA ILE A 63 -1.29 -0.73 -1.34
C ILE A 63 -2.76 -0.31 -1.50
N PHE A 64 -3.06 0.71 -2.31
CA PHE A 64 -4.44 1.11 -2.60
C PHE A 64 -5.24 0.02 -3.29
N ASN A 65 -4.62 -0.69 -4.24
CA ASN A 65 -5.23 -1.84 -4.90
C ASN A 65 -5.53 -2.97 -3.91
N TYR A 66 -4.61 -3.27 -2.99
CA TYR A 66 -4.81 -4.27 -1.93
C TYR A 66 -5.94 -3.90 -0.95
N LEU A 67 -6.11 -2.60 -0.67
CA LEU A 67 -7.18 -2.08 0.18
C LEU A 67 -8.52 -1.90 -0.58
N HIS A 68 -8.56 -2.24 -1.87
CA HIS A 68 -9.72 -2.04 -2.74
C HIS A 68 -10.25 -0.58 -2.78
N VAL A 69 -9.37 0.40 -2.55
CA VAL A 69 -9.71 1.83 -2.59
C VAL A 69 -9.85 2.33 -4.03
N THR A 70 -9.05 1.76 -4.94
CA THR A 70 -8.96 2.16 -6.35
C THR A 70 -9.57 1.14 -7.31
N GLY A 71 -10.17 0.06 -6.80
CA GLY A 71 -10.78 -1.01 -7.62
C GLY A 71 -12.23 -0.70 -7.99
N ARG A 72 -12.53 -0.78 -9.29
CA ARG A 72 -13.88 -0.63 -9.88
C ARG A 72 -14.86 -1.64 -9.28
N SER A 73 -16.03 -1.17 -8.84
CA SER A 73 -17.28 -1.92 -9.01
C SER A 73 -17.71 -1.86 -10.48
#